data_AF-A0A5E4I654-F1
#
_entry.id   AF-A0A5E4I654-F1
#
_cell.length_a   1.000
_cell.length_b   1.000
_cell.length_c   1.000
_cell.angle_alpha   90.00
_cell.angle_beta   90.00
_cell.angle_gamma   90.00
#
_symmetry.space_group_name_H-M   'P 1'
#
loop_
_entity.id
_entity.type
_entity.pdbx_description
1 polymer ?
#
loop_
_entity_poly.entity_id
_entity_poly.type
_entity_poly.pdbx_seq_one_letter_code
_entity_poly.pdbx_strand_id
1 'polypeptide(L)'
;MVDLTSIVGNLQRLGFYDFVLPWLLFFAVILGVLTKVAIFGDEKDKSAKQVNAIIAAVLAFFIVNFTPVGGISAYYSTLFGSMAQILATLVILIIFIGVLGFDKTIITEKNKEWYSIIFIALVLFAAVVFSQASGGSISLGLSSDDITIGLVFLFIIAVIGFATKGEGKSETEAPKPPPAHPGV
;
A
#
# COMPACT_ATOMS: atom_id res chain seq x y z
N MET A 1 24.64 -14.64 23.72
CA MET A 1 23.19 -14.91 23.86
C MET A 1 22.63 -15.06 22.46
N VAL A 2 21.72 -16.00 22.22
CA VAL A 2 21.08 -16.16 20.91
C VAL A 2 19.80 -15.33 20.94
N ASP A 3 19.83 -14.18 20.27
CA ASP A 3 18.67 -13.31 20.15
C ASP A 3 18.00 -13.49 18.78
N LEU A 4 16.71 -13.16 18.67
CA LEU A 4 15.93 -13.36 17.44
C LEU A 4 16.60 -12.75 16.20
N THR A 5 17.19 -11.57 16.35
CA THR A 5 17.94 -10.88 15.29
C THR A 5 19.13 -11.71 14.79
N SER A 6 19.82 -12.42 15.70
CA SER A 6 20.93 -13.30 15.34
C SER A 6 20.45 -14.54 14.58
N ILE A 7 19.30 -15.11 14.96
CA ILE A 7 18.70 -16.26 14.26
C ILE A 7 18.29 -15.85 12.85
N VAL A 8 17.58 -14.73 12.71
CA VAL A 8 17.11 -14.22 11.41
C VAL A 8 18.31 -13.87 10.52
N GLY A 9 19.33 -13.21 11.06
CA GLY A 9 20.54 -12.89 10.32
C GLY A 9 21.29 -14.14 9.83
N ASN A 10 21.31 -15.21 10.62
CA ASN A 10 21.92 -16.49 10.21
C ASN A 10 21.10 -17.17 9.11
N LEU A 11 19.77 -17.19 9.20
CA LEU A 11 18.91 -17.73 8.14
C LEU A 11 19.08 -16.98 6.81
N GLN A 12 19.21 -15.66 6.87
CA GLN A 12 19.48 -14.84 5.69
C GLN A 12 20.83 -15.19 5.05
N ARG A 13 21.89 -15.34 5.85
CA ARG A 13 23.23 -15.73 5.35
C ARG A 13 23.25 -17.13 4.74
N LEU A 14 22.39 -18.03 5.20
CA LEU A 14 22.22 -19.37 4.63
C LEU A 14 21.39 -19.36 3.33
N GLY A 15 20.91 -18.19 2.88
CA GLY A 15 20.08 -18.08 1.69
C GLY A 15 18.66 -18.62 1.87
N PHE A 16 18.18 -18.75 3.11
CA PHE A 16 16.84 -19.30 3.37
C PHE A 16 15.74 -18.47 2.69
N TYR A 17 15.80 -17.14 2.82
CA TYR A 17 14.83 -16.24 2.19
C TYR A 17 15.04 -16.10 0.68
N ASP A 18 16.28 -16.20 0.22
CA ASP A 18 16.62 -16.00 -1.20
C ASP A 18 16.37 -17.23 -2.07
N PHE A 19 16.46 -18.43 -1.47
CA PHE A 19 16.38 -19.69 -2.18
C PHE A 19 15.24 -20.58 -1.69
N VAL A 20 15.18 -20.87 -0.38
CA VAL A 20 14.26 -21.88 0.17
C VAL A 20 12.81 -21.41 0.06
N LEU A 21 12.51 -20.15 0.39
CA LEU A 21 11.15 -19.61 0.29
C LEU A 21 10.63 -19.58 -1.15
N PRO A 22 11.35 -19.01 -2.14
CA PRO A 22 10.91 -19.07 -3.53
C PRO A 22 10.78 -20.51 -4.05
N TRP A 23 11.70 -21.40 -3.65
CA TRP A 23 11.64 -22.81 -4.04
C TRP A 23 10.37 -23.48 -3.53
N LEU A 24 10.02 -23.26 -2.26
CA LEU A 24 8.82 -23.83 -1.67
C LEU A 24 7.55 -23.28 -2.34
N LEU A 25 7.55 -22.00 -2.72
CA LEU A 25 6.45 -21.37 -3.44
C LEU A 25 6.24 -22.01 -4.82
N PHE A 26 7.29 -22.13 -5.64
CA PHE A 26 7.18 -22.79 -6.94
C PHE A 26 6.83 -24.26 -6.83
N PHE A 27 7.41 -24.96 -5.84
CA PHE A 27 7.08 -26.35 -5.57
C PHE A 27 5.58 -26.52 -5.31
N ALA A 28 5.01 -25.70 -4.42
CA ALA A 28 3.59 -25.75 -4.08
C ALA A 28 2.70 -25.44 -5.29
N VAL A 29 3.04 -24.41 -6.08
CA VAL A 29 2.28 -24.04 -7.29
C VAL A 29 2.32 -25.16 -8.32
N ILE A 30 3.50 -25.67 -8.67
CA ILE A 30 3.67 -26.71 -9.69
C ILE A 30 3.02 -28.01 -9.24
N LEU A 31 3.19 -28.39 -7.97
CA LEU A 31 2.53 -29.57 -7.41
C LEU A 31 1.01 -29.44 -7.46
N GLY A 32 0.48 -28.27 -7.12
CA GLY A 32 -0.96 -27.98 -7.19
C GLY A 32 -1.49 -28.10 -8.62
N VAL A 33 -0.76 -27.56 -9.60
CA VAL A 33 -1.12 -27.66 -11.02
C VAL A 33 -1.05 -29.11 -11.51
N LEU A 34 0.05 -29.82 -11.26
CA LEU A 34 0.22 -31.22 -11.68
C LEU A 34 -0.86 -32.14 -11.10
N THR A 35 -1.21 -31.92 -9.83
CA THR A 35 -2.27 -32.69 -9.15
C THR A 35 -3.65 -32.36 -9.74
N LYS A 36 -3.93 -31.10 -10.08
CA LYS A 36 -5.21 -30.68 -10.65
C LYS A 36 -5.40 -31.14 -12.09
N VAL A 37 -4.33 -31.18 -12.90
CA VAL A 37 -4.39 -31.60 -14.31
C VAL A 37 -4.37 -33.13 -14.44
N ALA A 38 -3.95 -33.86 -13.40
CA ALA A 38 -3.97 -35.33 -13.35
C ALA A 38 -3.20 -36.02 -14.49
N ILE A 39 -2.11 -35.41 -14.99
CA ILE A 39 -1.30 -35.92 -16.11
C ILE A 39 -0.75 -37.32 -15.82
N PHE A 40 -0.34 -37.56 -14.58
CA PHE A 40 0.27 -38.82 -14.14
C PHE A 40 -0.70 -39.75 -13.41
N GLY A 41 -1.99 -39.43 -13.42
CA GLY A 41 -3.05 -40.15 -12.69
C GLY A 41 -3.84 -39.25 -11.74
N ASP A 42 -4.89 -39.82 -11.18
CA ASP A 42 -5.81 -39.16 -10.23
C ASP A 42 -5.09 -38.87 -8.90
N GLU A 43 -5.51 -37.82 -8.18
CA GLU A 43 -4.98 -37.44 -6.87
C GLU A 43 -5.10 -38.54 -5.81
N LYS A 44 -6.02 -39.49 -6.02
CA LYS A 44 -6.25 -40.66 -5.16
C LYS A 44 -5.17 -41.73 -5.33
N ASP A 45 -4.43 -41.73 -6.44
CA ASP A 45 -3.33 -42.65 -6.65
C ASP A 45 -2.06 -42.15 -5.94
N LYS A 46 -1.57 -42.96 -4.98
CA LYS A 46 -0.35 -42.65 -4.23
C LYS A 46 0.87 -42.53 -5.13
N SER A 47 0.95 -43.33 -6.19
CA SER A 47 2.08 -43.32 -7.12
C SER A 47 2.09 -42.03 -7.94
N ALA A 48 0.92 -41.62 -8.46
CA ALA A 48 0.76 -40.36 -9.18
C ALA A 48 1.15 -39.15 -8.31
N LYS A 49 0.70 -39.14 -7.05
CA LYS A 49 1.05 -38.07 -6.09
C LYS A 49 2.56 -37.98 -5.82
N GLN A 50 3.23 -39.11 -5.67
CA GLN A 50 4.69 -39.16 -5.47
C GLN A 50 5.44 -38.64 -6.69
N VAL A 51 5.04 -39.06 -7.89
CA VAL A 51 5.64 -38.59 -9.15
C VAL A 51 5.44 -37.09 -9.31
N ASN A 52 4.22 -36.58 -9.08
CA ASN A 52 3.93 -35.14 -9.14
C ASN A 52 4.81 -34.34 -8.17
N ALA A 53 5.00 -34.83 -6.94
CA ALA A 53 5.84 -34.17 -5.94
C ALA A 53 7.32 -34.13 -6.37
N ILE A 54 7.86 -35.24 -6.87
CA ILE A 54 9.26 -35.29 -7.32
C ILE A 54 9.47 -34.33 -8.49
N ILE A 55 8.58 -34.36 -9.50
CA ILE A 55 8.67 -33.47 -10.66
C ILE A 55 8.55 -32.01 -10.25
N ALA A 56 7.58 -31.67 -9.40
CA ALA A 56 7.40 -30.32 -8.90
C ALA A 56 8.64 -29.82 -8.14
N ALA A 57 9.25 -30.67 -7.30
CA ALA A 57 10.43 -30.30 -6.53
C ALA A 57 11.62 -30.00 -7.45
N VAL A 58 11.86 -30.87 -8.44
CA VAL A 58 12.94 -30.70 -9.42
C VAL A 58 12.73 -29.45 -10.25
N LEU A 59 11.52 -29.23 -10.79
CA LEU A 59 11.21 -28.04 -11.58
C LEU A 59 11.35 -26.76 -10.77
N ALA A 60 10.86 -26.74 -9.53
CA ALA A 60 11.03 -25.60 -8.63
C ALA A 60 12.52 -25.30 -8.37
N PHE A 61 13.36 -26.33 -8.18
CA PHE A 61 14.81 -26.17 -8.03
C PHE A 61 15.42 -25.51 -9.27
N PHE A 62 15.07 -25.98 -10.47
CA PHE A 62 15.58 -25.41 -11.72
C PHE A 62 15.15 -23.95 -11.90
N ILE A 63 13.88 -23.63 -11.61
CA ILE A 63 13.37 -22.27 -11.73
C ILE A 63 14.16 -21.33 -10.82
N VAL A 64 14.30 -21.66 -9.54
CA VAL A 64 14.99 -20.77 -8.60
C VAL A 64 16.46 -20.62 -8.94
N ASN A 65 17.15 -21.70 -9.30
CA ASN A 65 18.60 -21.69 -9.50
C ASN A 65 19.05 -21.11 -10.86
N PHE A 66 18.22 -21.23 -11.90
CA PHE A 66 18.58 -20.80 -13.26
C PHE A 66 17.77 -19.58 -13.74
N THR A 67 17.15 -18.83 -12.83
CA THR A 67 16.45 -17.60 -13.17
C THR A 67 17.45 -16.50 -13.63
N PRO A 68 17.32 -15.95 -14.85
CA PRO A 68 18.28 -15.00 -15.40
C PRO A 68 18.18 -13.57 -14.82
N VAL A 69 17.15 -13.26 -14.02
CA VAL A 69 16.82 -11.90 -13.55
C VAL A 69 17.42 -11.51 -12.19
N GLY A 70 18.65 -11.92 -11.89
CA GLY A 70 19.37 -11.42 -10.70
C GLY A 70 18.84 -11.91 -9.35
N GLY A 71 18.15 -13.05 -9.34
CA GLY A 71 17.58 -13.68 -8.15
C GLY A 71 16.06 -13.51 -8.08
N ILE A 72 15.34 -14.63 -8.02
CA ILE A 72 13.88 -14.62 -7.99
C ILE A 72 13.32 -13.99 -6.70
N SER A 73 14.08 -14.04 -5.60
CA SER A 73 13.72 -13.39 -4.34
C SER A 73 13.68 -11.87 -4.47
N ALA A 74 14.62 -11.27 -5.22
CA ALA A 74 14.62 -9.84 -5.49
C ALA A 74 13.39 -9.45 -6.33
N TYR A 75 13.07 -10.22 -7.37
CA TYR A 75 11.86 -10.01 -8.16
C TYR A 75 10.59 -10.05 -7.29
N TYR A 76 10.43 -11.08 -6.46
CA TYR A 76 9.27 -11.18 -5.58
C TYR A 76 9.25 -10.10 -4.50
N SER A 77 10.40 -9.70 -3.96
CA SER A 77 10.48 -8.61 -2.98
C SER A 77 10.02 -7.30 -3.60
N THR A 78 10.43 -7.00 -4.82
CA THR A 78 9.95 -5.84 -5.57
C THR A 78 8.46 -5.96 -5.89
N LEU A 79 8.00 -7.11 -6.40
CA LEU A 79 6.60 -7.32 -6.76
C LEU A 79 5.67 -7.17 -5.55
N PHE A 80 5.94 -7.90 -4.46
CA PHE A 80 5.13 -7.84 -3.24
C PHE A 80 5.28 -6.51 -2.52
N GLY A 81 6.47 -5.90 -2.53
CA GLY A 81 6.69 -4.55 -2.02
C GLY A 81 5.82 -3.52 -2.75
N SER A 82 5.86 -3.51 -4.09
CA SER A 82 5.02 -2.64 -4.91
C SER A 82 3.52 -2.91 -4.71
N MET A 83 3.10 -4.17 -4.63
CA MET A 83 1.70 -4.52 -4.37
C MET A 83 1.25 -4.07 -2.99
N ALA A 84 2.07 -4.27 -1.95
CA ALA A 84 1.78 -3.82 -0.60
C ALA A 84 1.67 -2.30 -0.53
N GLN A 85 2.55 -1.57 -1.23
CA GLN A 85 2.49 -0.12 -1.35
C GLN A 85 1.20 0.36 -2.04
N ILE A 86 0.81 -0.29 -3.14
CA ILE A 86 -0.44 0.04 -3.85
C ILE A 86 -1.65 -0.20 -2.95
N LEU A 87 -1.70 -1.34 -2.24
CA LEU A 87 -2.78 -1.66 -1.32
C LEU A 87 -2.84 -0.68 -0.15
N ALA A 88 -1.71 -0.33 0.46
CA ALA A 88 -1.64 0.66 1.53
C ALA A 88 -2.16 2.03 1.05
N THR A 89 -1.76 2.44 -0.15
CA THR A 89 -2.24 3.69 -0.77
C THR A 89 -3.75 3.66 -0.98
N LEU A 90 -4.29 2.54 -1.48
CA LEU A 90 -5.72 2.38 -1.70
C LEU A 90 -6.51 2.43 -0.38
N VAL A 91 -6.01 1.81 0.68
CA VAL A 91 -6.62 1.89 2.02
C VAL A 91 -6.64 3.33 2.53
N ILE A 92 -5.52 4.06 2.38
CA ILE A 92 -5.44 5.48 2.72
C ILE A 92 -6.51 6.25 1.94
N LEU A 93 -6.59 6.10 0.62
CA LEU A 93 -7.59 6.79 -0.20
C LEU A 93 -9.03 6.51 0.25
N ILE A 94 -9.37 5.26 0.57
CA ILE A 94 -10.70 4.90 1.07
C ILE A 94 -11.01 5.61 2.39
N ILE A 95 -10.06 5.62 3.33
CA ILE A 95 -10.22 6.33 4.61
C ILE A 95 -10.48 7.82 4.35
N PHE A 96 -9.74 8.44 3.44
CA PHE A 96 -9.90 9.86 3.11
C PHE A 96 -11.23 10.16 2.42
N ILE A 97 -11.66 9.31 1.48
CA ILE A 97 -12.99 9.41 0.88
C ILE A 97 -14.07 9.31 1.96
N GLY A 98 -13.90 8.42 2.94
CA GLY A 98 -14.80 8.30 4.09
C GLY A 98 -14.81 9.55 4.98
N VAL A 99 -13.64 10.07 5.35
CA VAL A 99 -13.49 11.26 6.22
C VAL A 99 -14.00 12.53 5.56
N LEU A 100 -13.77 12.68 4.25
CA LEU A 100 -14.25 13.85 3.51
C LEU A 100 -15.77 13.90 3.38
N GLY A 101 -16.47 12.83 3.73
CA GLY A 101 -17.92 12.78 3.77
C GLY A 101 -18.51 13.23 2.43
N PHE A 102 -18.51 12.35 1.42
CA PHE A 102 -19.20 12.56 0.15
C PHE A 102 -20.74 12.62 0.29
N ASP A 103 -21.23 13.16 1.41
CA ASP A 103 -22.61 13.60 1.55
C ASP A 103 -22.77 14.92 0.79
N LYS A 104 -23.64 14.89 -0.23
CA LYS A 104 -23.95 16.06 -1.09
C LYS A 104 -24.41 17.30 -0.31
N THR A 105 -24.79 17.14 0.96
CA THR A 105 -25.23 18.19 1.88
C THR A 105 -24.10 19.03 2.49
N ILE A 106 -22.85 18.53 2.53
CA ILE A 106 -21.71 19.25 3.14
C ILE A 106 -20.98 20.15 2.14
N ILE A 107 -21.17 19.92 0.83
CA ILE A 107 -20.61 20.76 -0.24
C ILE A 107 -21.44 22.04 -0.40
N THR A 108 -21.36 22.94 0.58
CA THR A 108 -21.86 24.31 0.46
C THR A 108 -20.95 25.09 -0.49
N GLU A 109 -21.50 25.97 -1.34
CA GLU A 109 -20.74 26.73 -2.35
C GLU A 109 -19.50 27.44 -1.81
N LYS A 110 -19.51 27.85 -0.53
CA LYS A 110 -18.41 28.53 0.16
C LYS A 110 -17.20 27.62 0.47
N ASN A 111 -17.37 26.31 0.53
CA ASN A 111 -16.30 25.33 0.82
C ASN A 111 -15.85 24.57 -0.42
N LYS A 112 -16.52 24.76 -1.56
CA LYS A 112 -16.28 24.03 -2.81
C LYS A 112 -14.83 24.17 -3.32
N GLU A 113 -14.23 25.35 -3.16
CA GLU A 113 -12.83 25.60 -3.54
C GLU A 113 -11.83 24.84 -2.65
N TRP A 114 -12.13 24.65 -1.36
CA TRP A 114 -11.24 23.91 -0.47
C TRP A 114 -11.32 22.41 -0.69
N TYR A 115 -12.53 21.88 -0.93
CA TYR A 115 -12.73 20.48 -1.29
C TYR A 115 -12.09 20.12 -2.64
N SER A 116 -12.15 21.02 -3.64
CA SER A 116 -11.49 20.78 -4.92
C SER A 116 -9.96 20.74 -4.79
N ILE A 117 -9.37 21.62 -3.97
CA ILE A 117 -7.93 21.59 -3.68
C ILE A 117 -7.52 20.30 -2.98
N ILE A 118 -8.26 19.85 -1.96
CA ILE A 118 -7.99 18.58 -1.28
C ILE A 118 -8.13 17.40 -2.25
N PHE A 119 -9.16 17.39 -3.08
CA PHE A 119 -9.36 16.32 -4.06
C PHE A 119 -8.22 16.27 -5.09
N ILE A 120 -7.79 17.43 -5.60
CA ILE A 120 -6.64 17.53 -6.51
C ILE A 120 -5.36 17.07 -5.81
N ALA A 121 -5.12 17.47 -4.57
CA ALA A 121 -3.96 17.02 -3.80
C ALA A 121 -3.97 15.50 -3.57
N LEU A 122 -5.13 14.91 -3.29
CA LEU A 122 -5.32 13.47 -3.10
C LEU A 122 -5.06 12.69 -4.39
N VAL A 123 -5.58 13.18 -5.53
CA VAL A 123 -5.36 12.56 -6.84
C VAL A 123 -3.89 12.66 -7.25
N LEU A 124 -3.24 13.80 -7.01
CA LEU A 124 -1.80 13.97 -7.27
C LEU A 124 -0.97 13.06 -6.37
N PHE A 125 -1.30 12.97 -5.08
CA PHE A 125 -0.64 12.04 -4.16
C PHE A 125 -0.76 10.59 -4.64
N ALA A 126 -1.98 10.15 -5.00
CA ALA A 126 -2.20 8.82 -5.57
C ALA A 126 -1.38 8.61 -6.85
N ALA A 127 -1.43 9.56 -7.79
CA ALA A 127 -0.70 9.46 -9.06
C ALA A 127 0.82 9.33 -8.84
N VAL A 128 1.39 10.09 -7.91
CA VAL A 128 2.81 10.00 -7.56
C VAL A 128 3.14 8.63 -6.95
N VAL A 129 2.39 8.19 -5.94
CA VAL A 129 2.68 6.92 -5.27
C VAL A 129 2.50 5.71 -6.21
N PHE A 130 1.51 5.75 -7.09
CA PHE A 130 1.30 4.73 -8.12
C PHE A 130 2.42 4.75 -9.18
N SER A 131 2.86 5.92 -9.62
CA SER A 131 3.99 6.04 -10.54
C SER A 131 5.25 5.43 -9.93
N GLN A 132 5.53 5.70 -8.65
CA GLN A 132 6.71 5.14 -7.99
C GLN A 132 6.58 3.63 -7.79
N ALA A 133 5.40 3.13 -7.42
CA ALA A 133 5.17 1.70 -7.24
C ALA A 133 5.35 0.89 -8.54
N SER A 134 5.08 1.50 -9.70
CA SER A 134 5.30 0.88 -11.01
C SER A 134 6.73 1.00 -11.54
N GLY A 135 7.65 1.60 -10.77
CA GLY A 135 9.03 1.85 -11.18
C GLY A 135 9.19 3.06 -12.11
N GLY A 136 8.13 3.86 -12.27
CA GLY A 136 8.17 5.12 -13.01
C GLY A 136 8.75 6.26 -12.15
N SER A 137 9.75 6.97 -12.68
CA SER A 137 10.32 8.14 -12.02
C SER A 137 9.66 9.42 -12.53
N ILE A 138 9.10 10.22 -11.62
CA ILE A 138 8.68 11.59 -11.92
C ILE A 138 9.90 12.48 -11.71
N SER A 139 10.62 12.80 -12.78
CA SER A 139 11.81 13.66 -12.71
C SER A 139 11.40 15.13 -12.65
N LEU A 140 11.34 15.68 -11.45
CA LEU A 140 11.20 17.14 -11.20
C LEU A 140 12.52 17.78 -10.77
N GLY A 141 13.67 17.10 -11.00
CA GLY A 141 14.97 17.54 -10.52
C GLY A 141 15.16 17.41 -8.99
N LEU A 142 14.21 16.76 -8.32
CA LEU A 142 14.24 16.40 -6.91
C LEU A 142 14.37 14.89 -6.76
N SER A 143 14.96 14.42 -5.67
CA SER A 143 14.99 13.00 -5.35
C SER A 143 13.57 12.49 -5.14
N SER A 144 13.28 11.23 -5.52
CA SER A 144 12.02 10.53 -5.24
C SER A 144 11.59 10.67 -3.78
N ASP A 145 12.58 10.59 -2.88
CA ASP A 145 12.39 10.61 -1.44
C ASP A 145 11.95 12.00 -0.97
N ASP A 146 12.58 13.05 -1.50
CA ASP A 146 12.25 14.45 -1.20
C ASP A 146 10.83 14.81 -1.67
N ILE A 147 10.44 14.34 -2.86
CA ILE A 147 9.08 14.52 -3.40
C ILE A 147 8.06 13.82 -2.49
N THR A 148 8.36 12.59 -2.06
CA THR A 148 7.46 11.80 -1.20
C THR A 148 7.29 12.46 0.17
N ILE A 149 8.40 12.86 0.79
CA ILE A 149 8.42 13.55 2.09
C ILE A 149 7.68 14.89 1.98
N GLY A 150 7.96 15.68 0.95
CA GLY A 150 7.29 16.96 0.71
C GLY A 150 5.78 16.82 0.55
N LEU A 151 5.32 15.79 -0.19
CA LEU A 151 3.91 15.48 -0.32
C LEU A 151 3.27 15.06 1.00
N VAL A 152 3.93 14.22 1.80
CA VAL A 152 3.44 13.82 3.12
C VAL A 152 3.32 15.03 4.05
N PHE A 153 4.28 15.95 4.05
CA PHE A 153 4.21 17.17 4.84
C PHE A 153 3.08 18.10 4.37
N LEU A 154 2.96 18.34 3.06
CA LEU A 154 1.86 19.15 2.50
C LEU A 154 0.50 18.53 2.84
N PHE A 155 0.43 17.20 2.79
CA PHE A 155 -0.76 16.44 3.14
C PHE A 155 -1.14 16.60 4.61
N ILE A 156 -0.19 16.47 5.54
CA ILE A 156 -0.42 16.70 6.97
C ILE A 156 -0.90 18.14 7.22
N ILE A 157 -0.30 19.13 6.56
CA ILE A 157 -0.70 20.54 6.67
C ILE A 157 -2.14 20.73 6.16
N ALA A 158 -2.51 20.12 5.04
CA ALA A 158 -3.87 20.19 4.51
C ALA A 158 -4.90 19.59 5.46
N VAL A 159 -4.57 18.45 6.09
CA VAL A 159 -5.43 17.78 7.08
C VAL A 159 -5.56 18.62 8.35
N ILE A 160 -4.46 19.14 8.90
CA ILE A 160 -4.49 20.00 10.09
C ILE A 160 -5.27 21.29 9.79
N GLY A 161 -5.05 21.90 8.62
CA GLY A 161 -5.78 23.09 8.18
C GLY A 161 -7.28 22.84 8.02
N PHE A 162 -7.68 21.64 7.57
CA PHE A 162 -9.09 21.26 7.51
C PHE A 162 -9.67 21.01 8.91
N ALA A 163 -8.96 20.25 9.77
CA ALA A 163 -9.41 19.91 11.12
C ALA A 163 -9.55 21.15 12.02
N THR A 164 -8.64 22.12 11.93
CA THR A 164 -8.63 23.33 12.76
C THR A 164 -9.63 24.39 12.30
N LYS A 165 -10.05 24.39 11.03
CA LYS A 165 -11.02 25.36 10.49
C LYS A 165 -12.46 25.08 10.96
N GLY A 166 -12.72 23.93 11.58
CA GLY A 166 -14.01 23.57 12.17
C GLY A 166 -14.36 24.27 13.49
N GLU A 167 -13.40 24.87 14.20
CA GLU A 167 -13.62 25.42 15.56
C GLU A 167 -13.71 26.96 15.62
N GLY A 168 -13.63 27.66 14.49
CA GLY A 168 -13.38 29.11 14.45
C GLY A 168 -14.59 30.05 14.34
N LYS A 169 -15.80 29.69 14.78
CA LYS A 169 -16.95 30.64 14.84
C LYS A 169 -17.92 30.34 15.99
N SER A 170 -17.61 30.83 17.19
CA SER A 170 -18.59 31.08 18.24
C SER A 170 -18.33 32.49 18.83
N GLU A 171 -19.35 33.34 18.67
CA GLU A 171 -19.66 34.55 19.44
C GLU A 171 -18.56 35.55 19.80
N THR A 172 -18.53 36.65 19.05
CA THR A 172 -18.34 37.98 19.63
C THR A 172 -19.40 38.90 19.03
N GLU A 173 -20.67 38.60 19.30
CA GLU A 173 -21.71 39.63 19.29
C GLU A 173 -21.76 40.21 20.70
N ALA A 174 -21.26 41.43 20.85
CA ALA A 174 -21.39 42.20 22.08
C ALA A 174 -22.89 42.36 22.44
N PRO A 175 -23.27 42.28 23.72
CA PRO A 175 -24.66 42.47 24.11
C PRO A 175 -25.10 43.89 23.76
N LYS A 176 -26.12 43.99 22.90
CA LYS A 176 -26.76 45.25 22.50
C LYS A 176 -27.31 45.93 23.77
N PRO A 177 -27.01 47.21 24.04
CA PRO A 177 -27.50 47.89 25.23
C PRO A 177 -29.04 47.95 25.21
N PRO A 178 -29.70 47.81 26.38
CA PRO A 178 -31.15 47.78 26.47
C PRO A 178 -31.76 49.09 25.95
N PRO A 179 -32.95 49.03 25.31
CA PRO A 179 -33.61 50.22 24.78
C PRO A 179 -33.92 51.20 25.91
N ALA A 180 -33.55 52.46 25.71
CA ALA A 180 -33.90 53.55 26.61
C ALA A 180 -35.43 53.66 26.69
N HIS A 181 -35.99 53.48 27.89
CA HIS A 181 -37.40 53.75 28.16
C HIS A 181 -37.67 55.26 27.99
N PRO A 182 -38.62 55.66 27.15
CA PRO A 182 -39.13 57.02 27.14
C PRO A 182 -40.22 57.16 28.22
N GLY A 183 -39.99 58.08 29.16
CA GLY A 183 -41.05 58.72 29.95
C GLY A 183 -41.20 58.24 31.40
N VAL A 184 -40.74 59.07 32.34
CA VAL A 184 -41.61 59.92 33.19
C VAL A 184 -40.93 61.27 33.36
#